data_AF-A0A5E4UZ59-F1
#
_entry.id   AF-A0A5E4UZ59-F1
#
_cell.length_a   1.000
_cell.length_b   1.000
_cell.length_c   1.000
_cell.angle_alpha   90.00
_cell.angle_beta   90.00
_cell.angle_gamma   90.00
#
_symmetry.space_group_name_H-M   'P 1'
#
loop_
_entity.id
_entity.type
_entity.pdbx_description
1 polymer ?
#
loop_
_entity_poly.entity_id
_entity_poly.type
_entity_poly.pdbx_seq_one_letter_code
_entity_poly.pdbx_strand_id
1 'polypeptide(L)' 'MQNTQHRHQYNGYSISPSAHRLPDGWFAANLLLVRTGALDTAPVAYNFYALDYFDNETQALGHATTWARDWVDNRG' A
#
# COMPACT_ATOMS: atom_id res chain seq x y z
N MET A 1 20.06 4.28 6.12
CA MET A 1 18.92 4.18 5.19
C MET A 1 17.91 3.24 5.81
N GLN A 2 17.07 3.73 6.73
CA GLN A 2 16.04 2.92 7.37
C GLN A 2 14.86 2.88 6.40
N ASN A 3 14.80 1.81 5.62
CA ASN A 3 13.66 1.49 4.78
C ASN A 3 12.55 1.03 5.73
N THR A 4 11.87 2.01 6.35
CA THR A 4 10.79 1.77 7.30
C THR A 4 9.71 1.05 6.54
N GLN A 5 9.64 -0.26 6.72
CA GLN A 5 8.56 -1.09 6.23
C GLN A 5 7.29 -0.60 6.95
N HIS A 6 6.57 0.36 6.36
CA HIS A 6 5.31 0.93 6.83
C HIS A 6 4.18 -0.09 6.69
N ARG A 7 4.42 -1.31 7.15
CA ARG A 7 3.45 -2.39 7.07
C ARG A 7 2.51 -2.29 8.26
N HIS A 8 1.29 -1.90 8.00
CA HIS A 8 0.24 -1.69 9.01
C HIS A 8 -0.86 -2.70 8.83
N GLN A 9 -1.43 -3.21 9.94
CA GLN A 9 -2.61 -4.08 9.86
C GLN A 9 -3.88 -3.26 10.03
N TYR A 10 -4.91 -3.55 9.22
CA TYR A 10 -6.20 -2.87 9.23
C TYR A 10 -7.30 -3.81 8.75
N ASN A 11 -8.35 -4.02 9.56
CA ASN A 11 -9.53 -4.83 9.22
C ASN A 11 -9.21 -6.23 8.62
N GLY A 12 -8.17 -6.91 9.13
CA GLY A 12 -7.74 -8.24 8.66
C GLY A 12 -6.86 -8.22 7.40
N TYR A 13 -6.45 -7.03 6.96
CA TYR A 13 -5.49 -6.82 5.87
C TYR A 13 -4.17 -6.29 6.41
N SER A 14 -3.08 -6.76 5.83
CA SER A 14 -1.76 -6.16 5.96
C SER A 14 -1.56 -5.18 4.80
N ILE A 15 -1.43 -3.90 5.14
CA ILE A 15 -1.24 -2.77 4.24
C ILE A 15 0.24 -2.45 4.15
N SER A 16 0.82 -2.53 2.95
CA SER A 16 2.21 -2.19 2.68
C SER A 16 2.28 -1.14 1.56
N PRO A 17 2.21 0.17 1.90
CA PRO A 17 2.42 1.24 0.95
C PRO A 17 3.91 1.34 0.59
N SER A 18 4.20 1.73 -0.64
CA SER A 18 5.55 2.00 -1.11
C SER A 18 5.54 3.13 -2.12
N ALA A 19 6.60 3.93 -2.13
CA ALA A 19 6.79 4.98 -3.10
C ALA A 19 7.90 4.55 -4.06
N HIS A 20 7.54 4.37 -5.32
CA HIS A 20 8.50 4.02 -6.35
C HIS A 20 8.99 5.28 -7.07
N ARG A 21 10.26 5.62 -6.87
CA ARG A 21 10.88 6.77 -7.53
C ARG A 21 11.14 6.47 -9.01
N LEU A 22 10.60 7.32 -9.88
CA LEU A 22 10.71 7.26 -11.32
C LEU A 22 11.97 8.01 -11.82
N PRO A 23 12.43 7.74 -13.05
CA PRO A 23 13.60 8.40 -13.64
C PRO A 23 13.46 9.92 -13.81
N ASP A 24 12.23 10.41 -13.93
CA ASP A 24 11.88 11.83 -14.05
C ASP A 24 11.87 12.58 -12.71
N GLY A 25 12.07 11.86 -11.59
CA GLY A 25 12.09 12.41 -10.25
C GLY A 25 10.74 12.35 -9.53
N TRP A 26 9.68 11.90 -10.18
CA TRP A 26 8.38 11.68 -9.55
C TRP A 26 8.37 10.38 -8.73
N PHE A 27 7.39 10.25 -7.85
CA PHE A 27 7.15 9.08 -7.02
C PHE A 27 5.78 8.50 -7.34
N ALA A 28 5.74 7.28 -7.85
CA ALA A 28 4.52 6.52 -8.02
C ALA A 28 4.10 5.92 -6.66
N ALA A 29 2.84 6.15 -6.28
CA ALA A 29 2.23 5.54 -5.10
C ALA A 29 1.83 4.10 -5.41
N ASN A 30 2.54 3.15 -4.81
CA ASN A 30 2.29 1.72 -4.95
C ASN A 30 1.77 1.15 -3.63
N LEU A 31 1.01 0.07 -3.71
CA LEU A 31 0.38 -0.54 -2.56
C LEU A 31 0.29 -2.06 -2.71
N LEU A 32 0.72 -2.78 -1.68
CA LEU A 32 0.45 -4.20 -1.50
C LEU A 32 -0.50 -4.38 -0.31
N LEU A 33 -1.63 -5.03 -0.57
CA LEU A 33 -2.58 -5.49 0.44
C LEU A 33 -2.54 -7.00 0.54
N VAL A 34 -2.36 -7.55 1.74
CA VAL A 34 -2.41 -8.99 1.97
C VAL A 34 -3.47 -9.30 3.00
N ARG A 35 -4.55 -9.96 2.59
CA ARG A 35 -5.56 -10.50 3.49
C ARG A 35 -5.03 -11.78 4.11
N THR A 36 -4.83 -11.77 5.41
CA THR A 36 -4.53 -12.98 6.18
C THR A 36 -5.86 -13.58 6.63
N GLY A 37 -6.30 -14.64 5.95
CA GLY A 37 -7.52 -15.37 6.33
C GLY A 37 -7.33 -16.18 7.61
N ALA A 38 -8.44 -16.70 8.16
CA ALA A 38 -8.38 -17.72 9.20
C ALA A 38 -7.59 -18.94 8.71
N LEU A 39 -6.98 -19.66 9.66
CA LEU A 39 -5.87 -20.63 9.57
C LEU A 39 -5.82 -21.62 8.38
N ASP A 40 -6.88 -21.78 7.59
CA ASP A 40 -7.01 -22.72 6.48
C ASP A 40 -7.22 -22.08 5.08
N THR A 41 -7.18 -20.75 4.95
CA THR A 41 -7.27 -20.09 3.64
C THR A 41 -5.96 -19.46 3.21
N ALA A 42 -5.53 -19.76 1.98
CA ALA A 42 -4.33 -19.16 1.39
C ALA A 42 -4.43 -17.62 1.44
N PRO A 43 -3.35 -16.91 1.79
CA PRO A 43 -3.36 -15.47 1.86
C PRO A 43 -3.68 -14.87 0.48
N VAL A 44 -4.63 -13.93 0.45
CA VAL A 44 -5.00 -13.25 -0.79
C VAL A 44 -4.25 -11.92 -0.85
N ALA A 45 -3.42 -11.75 -1.87
CA ALA A 45 -2.65 -10.54 -2.08
C ALA A 45 -3.21 -9.71 -3.26
N TYR A 46 -3.30 -8.41 -3.06
CA TYR A 46 -3.67 -7.43 -4.08
C TYR A 46 -2.51 -6.45 -4.25
N ASN A 47 -1.96 -6.39 -5.46
CA ASN A 47 -0.90 -5.45 -5.83
C ASN A 47 -1.48 -4.34 -6.68
N PHE A 48 -1.26 -3.10 -6.26
CA PHE A 48 -1.60 -1.89 -6.98
C PHE A 48 -0.32 -1.11 -7.28
N TYR A 49 -0.19 -0.70 -8.53
CA TYR A 49 0.95 0.05 -9.01
C TYR A 49 0.45 1.38 -9.56
N ALA A 50 1.17 2.46 -9.25
CA ALA A 50 0.89 3.81 -9.71
C ALA A 50 -0.57 4.22 -9.49
N LEU A 51 -1.03 4.14 -8.24
CA LEU A 51 -2.33 4.68 -7.83
C LEU A 51 -2.45 6.16 -8.19
N ASP A 52 -1.37 6.90 -7.97
CA ASP A 52 -1.18 8.29 -8.39
C ASP A 52 0.34 8.62 -8.37
N TYR A 53 0.70 9.79 -8.88
CA TYR A 53 2.08 10.27 -8.96
C TYR A 53 2.28 11.56 -8.18
N PHE A 54 3.37 11.63 -7.43
CA PHE A 54 3.69 12.76 -6.55
C PHE A 54 5.11 13.25 -6.78
N ASP A 55 5.38 14.51 -6.46
CA ASP A 55 6.72 15.08 -6.46
C ASP A 55 7.54 14.69 -5.21
N ASN A 56 6.89 14.11 -4.19
CA ASN A 56 7.50 13.73 -2.92
C ASN A 56 7.09 12.32 -2.47
N GLU A 57 8.08 11.55 -2.01
CA GLU A 57 7.93 10.22 -1.42
C GLU A 57 6.89 10.16 -0.29
N THR A 58 6.88 11.14 0.61
CA THR A 58 5.98 11.16 1.77
C THR A 58 4.52 11.32 1.34
N GLN A 59 4.27 12.09 0.27
CA GLN A 59 2.92 12.24 -0.28
C GLN A 59 2.46 10.94 -0.95
N ALA A 60 3.33 10.28 -1.72
CA ALA A 60 3.02 9.00 -2.32
C ALA A 60 2.70 7.92 -1.28
N LEU A 61 3.48 7.83 -0.20
CA LEU A 61 3.22 6.90 0.91
C LEU A 61 1.93 7.23 1.66
N GLY A 62 1.71 8.51 1.97
CA GLY A 62 0.50 8.96 2.66
C GLY A 62 -0.75 8.67 1.84
N HIS A 63 -0.72 8.97 0.55
CA HIS A 63 -1.82 8.69 -0.37
C HIS A 63 -2.13 7.19 -0.47
N ALA A 64 -1.11 6.36 -0.71
CA ALA A 64 -1.27 4.90 -0.76
C ALA A 64 -1.86 4.34 0.54
N THR A 65 -1.48 4.91 1.70
CA THR A 65 -2.01 4.48 3.01
C THR A 65 -3.47 4.82 3.19
N THR A 66 -3.88 6.05 2.85
CA THR A 66 -5.29 6.48 2.94
C THR A 66 -6.16 5.69 1.97
N TRP A 67 -5.72 5.61 0.70
CA TRP A 67 -6.41 4.85 -0.33
C TRP A 67 -6.61 3.38 0.06
N ALA A 68 -5.60 2.77 0.70
CA ALA A 68 -5.69 1.39 1.17
C ALA A 68 -6.80 1.18 2.20
N ARG A 69 -6.96 2.11 3.16
CA ARG A 69 -8.02 2.02 4.18
C ARG A 69 -9.39 2.15 3.53
N ASP A 70 -9.56 3.14 2.67
CA ASP A 70 -10.82 3.35 1.94
C ASP A 70 -11.18 2.13 1.09
N TRP A 71 -10.20 1.52 0.41
CA TRP A 71 -10.42 0.30 -0.37
C TRP A 71 -10.86 -0.89 0.50
N VAL A 72 -10.22 -1.07 1.66
CA VAL A 72 -10.58 -2.15 2.60
C VAL A 72 -11.99 -1.93 3.16
N ASP A 73 -12.32 -0.69 3.53
CA ASP A 73 -13.62 -0.33 4.10
C ASP A 73 -14.77 -0.46 3.08
N ASN A 74 -14.51 -0.29 1.79
CA ASN A 74 -15.49 -0.53 0.73
C ASN A 74 -15.60 -2.02 0.31
N ARG A 75 -14.69 -2.88 0.78
CA ARG A 75 -14.65 -4.32 0.45
C ARG A 75 -15.19 -5.22 1.56
N GLY A 76 -15.11 -4.78 2.82
CA GLY A 76 -15.63 -5.48 4.01
C GLY A 76 -17.11 -5.26 4.21
#